data_AF-A0A8T5PL23-F1
#
_entry.id   AF-A0A8T5PL23-F1
#
_cell.length_a   1.000
_cell.length_b   1.000
_cell.length_c   1.000
_cell.angle_alpha   90.00
_cell.angle_beta   90.00
_cell.angle_gamma   90.00
#
_symmetry.space_group_name_H-M   'P 1'
#
loop_
_entity.id
_entity.type
_entity.pdbx_description
1 polymer ?
#
loop_
_entity_poly.entity_id
_entity_poly.type
_entity_poly.pdbx_seq_one_letter_code
_entity_poly.pdbx_strand_id
1 'polypeptide(L)'
;MNKKLSEAEKKAKREFKLLISCFIALKHIHQLIEKAEGDVGKVSEKQARSEIKHIWRKLRTGIFGSAERAERKIARDYKELLGDIKEAETDLSPKEVEKINFIITRSGVFNSFLEKDTSRGGAVEKALRKAMAATGEERLKILKADDEEILKDIKAIEGFEIEMKEIISEIEEVETTKKRVEKDLKSALETMKGSLLEIIKAFKPVFSTTNVADRKRMIVSIKANLKLKGISILGVGGNAIVLKINLLGKDYALKISTEKLTNEIVNLIKAKGIMGIPKFYFETSLEGLHTILVEYVAGPTLSDYVKEHSLPNDFFERIEKIVKKLHARGMAHRDIQDANVMVVGGYPYFLDFSLASPKATPAQQRFDLIFIEALKLQYMMYTSRYSNRQEYLAAAKKILGDLSERFRTETDRENKQTIQIILNEARKRGLPI
;
A
#
# COMPACT_ATOMS: atom_id res chain seq x y z
N MET A 1 0.50 -1.52 4.46
CA MET A 1 0.83 -2.49 3.38
C MET A 1 -0.32 -2.72 2.42
N ASN A 2 -0.51 -1.73 1.55
CA ASN A 2 -0.93 -1.92 0.14
C ASN A 2 -0.40 -3.28 -0.35
N LYS A 3 -1.21 -4.10 -1.03
CA LYS A 3 -0.73 -5.38 -1.57
C LYS A 3 0.53 -5.17 -2.40
N LYS A 4 0.61 -4.06 -3.15
CA LYS A 4 1.83 -3.61 -3.84
C LYS A 4 2.97 -3.30 -2.88
N LEU A 5 2.77 -2.59 -1.77
CA LEU A 5 3.83 -2.33 -0.79
C LEU A 5 4.28 -3.63 -0.10
N SER A 6 3.35 -4.56 0.18
CA SER A 6 3.70 -5.88 0.71
C SER A 6 4.43 -6.75 -0.30
N GLU A 7 4.06 -6.66 -1.58
CA GLU A 7 4.71 -7.37 -2.67
C GLU A 7 6.07 -6.74 -2.99
N ALA A 8 6.18 -5.42 -2.99
CA ALA A 8 7.41 -4.66 -3.11
C ALA A 8 8.36 -4.93 -1.94
N GLU A 9 7.86 -4.96 -0.71
CA GLU A 9 8.64 -5.34 0.48
C GLU A 9 9.09 -6.81 0.41
N LYS A 10 8.20 -7.73 0.00
CA LYS A 10 8.57 -9.15 -0.21
C LYS A 10 9.58 -9.32 -1.35
N LYS A 11 9.42 -8.55 -2.43
CA LYS A 11 10.32 -8.51 -3.60
C LYS A 11 11.67 -7.95 -3.16
N ALA A 12 11.70 -6.81 -2.47
CA ALA A 12 12.89 -6.21 -1.86
C ALA A 12 13.59 -7.19 -0.91
N LYS A 13 12.88 -7.81 0.05
CA LYS A 13 13.45 -8.84 0.94
C LYS A 13 14.07 -9.99 0.16
N ARG A 14 13.41 -10.46 -0.91
CA ARG A 14 13.91 -11.54 -1.75
C ARG A 14 15.18 -11.13 -2.48
N GLU A 15 15.18 -9.96 -3.10
CA GLU A 15 16.36 -9.45 -3.82
C GLU A 15 17.51 -9.17 -2.85
N PHE A 16 17.25 -8.60 -1.68
CA PHE A 16 18.27 -8.40 -0.64
C PHE A 16 18.87 -9.70 -0.13
N LYS A 17 18.04 -10.73 0.14
CA LYS A 17 18.55 -12.06 0.50
C LYS A 17 19.45 -12.65 -0.60
N LEU A 18 19.13 -12.38 -1.86
CA LEU A 18 19.93 -12.84 -2.98
C LEU A 18 21.26 -12.08 -3.09
N LEU A 19 21.24 -10.75 -2.96
CA LEU A 19 22.45 -9.91 -2.93
C LEU A 19 23.39 -10.31 -1.78
N ILE A 20 22.86 -10.54 -0.57
CA ILE A 20 23.62 -11.03 0.57
C ILE A 20 24.27 -12.39 0.26
N SER A 21 23.52 -13.31 -0.34
CA SER A 21 24.04 -14.63 -0.72
C SER A 21 25.18 -14.54 -1.74
N CYS A 22 25.04 -13.67 -2.75
CA CYS A 22 26.10 -13.39 -3.73
C CYS A 22 27.34 -12.81 -3.05
N PHE A 23 27.16 -11.88 -2.10
CA PHE A 23 28.27 -11.28 -1.35
C PHE A 23 29.03 -12.31 -0.50
N ILE A 24 28.30 -13.15 0.26
CA ILE A 24 28.90 -14.24 1.05
C ILE A 24 29.71 -15.19 0.15
N ALA A 25 29.19 -15.51 -1.04
CA ALA A 25 29.90 -16.35 -1.99
C ALA A 25 31.19 -15.71 -2.50
N LEU A 26 31.18 -14.41 -2.80
CA LEU A 26 32.36 -13.64 -3.22
C LEU A 26 33.41 -13.57 -2.11
N LYS A 27 32.99 -13.26 -0.88
CA LYS A 27 33.87 -13.24 0.29
C LYS A 27 34.56 -14.59 0.51
N HIS A 28 33.81 -15.69 0.38
CA HIS A 28 34.36 -17.03 0.48
C HIS A 28 35.37 -17.33 -0.65
N ILE A 29 35.11 -16.88 -1.88
CA ILE A 29 36.07 -17.04 -2.98
C ILE A 29 37.35 -16.26 -2.69
N HIS A 30 37.25 -15.04 -2.20
CA HIS A 30 38.40 -14.24 -1.82
C HIS A 30 39.22 -14.92 -0.70
N GLN A 31 38.56 -15.42 0.35
CA GLN A 31 39.24 -16.21 1.41
C GLN A 31 39.96 -17.46 0.87
N LEU A 32 39.41 -18.11 -0.16
CA LEU A 32 40.07 -19.24 -0.81
C LEU A 32 41.29 -18.79 -1.62
N ILE A 33 41.26 -17.59 -2.21
CA ILE A 33 42.41 -16.98 -2.90
C ILE A 33 43.49 -16.64 -1.86
N GLU A 34 43.17 -15.90 -0.79
CA GLU A 34 44.12 -15.56 0.29
C GLU A 34 44.77 -16.81 0.89
N LYS A 35 43.99 -17.88 1.13
CA LYS A 35 44.52 -19.13 1.66
C LYS A 35 45.52 -19.77 0.68
N ALA A 36 45.19 -19.79 -0.61
CA ALA A 36 46.10 -20.28 -1.64
C ALA A 36 47.38 -19.41 -1.75
N GLU A 37 47.31 -18.12 -1.39
CA GLU A 37 48.46 -17.21 -1.33
C GLU A 37 49.34 -17.42 -0.10
N GLY A 38 48.75 -17.63 1.09
CA GLY A 38 49.50 -17.88 2.34
C GLY A 38 50.31 -19.19 2.32
N ASP A 39 49.90 -20.13 1.47
CA ASP A 39 50.56 -21.41 1.28
C ASP A 39 51.59 -21.43 0.12
N VAL A 40 51.89 -20.27 -0.48
CA VAL A 40 52.86 -20.15 -1.59
C VAL A 40 54.27 -20.54 -1.11
N GLY A 41 54.79 -21.63 -1.69
CA GLY A 41 56.03 -22.30 -1.31
C GLY A 41 55.84 -23.66 -0.62
N LYS A 42 54.61 -23.97 -0.14
CA LYS A 42 54.27 -25.25 0.51
C LYS A 42 53.36 -26.15 -0.33
N VAL A 43 52.74 -25.60 -1.37
CA VAL A 43 51.68 -26.28 -2.14
C VAL A 43 52.15 -26.54 -3.57
N SER A 44 52.00 -27.79 -4.03
CA SER A 44 52.40 -28.19 -5.38
C SER A 44 51.58 -27.46 -6.46
N GLU A 45 52.16 -27.22 -7.64
CA GLU A 45 51.48 -26.61 -8.79
C GLU A 45 50.15 -27.31 -9.14
N LYS A 46 50.11 -28.63 -8.94
CA LYS A 46 48.91 -29.47 -9.15
C LYS A 46 47.77 -29.09 -8.21
N GLN A 47 48.09 -28.75 -6.97
CA GLN A 47 47.14 -28.44 -5.91
C GLN A 47 46.61 -27.01 -6.06
N ALA A 48 47.46 -26.04 -6.40
CA ALA A 48 47.05 -24.70 -6.81
C ALA A 48 46.13 -24.72 -8.05
N ARG A 49 46.44 -25.57 -9.06
CA ARG A 49 45.54 -25.78 -10.22
C ARG A 49 44.19 -26.35 -9.83
N SER A 50 44.14 -27.25 -8.85
CA SER A 50 42.90 -27.86 -8.38
C SER A 50 42.01 -26.85 -7.66
N GLU A 51 42.60 -26.00 -6.81
CA GLU A 51 41.88 -24.93 -6.11
C GLU A 51 41.36 -23.86 -7.08
N ILE A 52 42.17 -23.40 -8.02
CA ILE A 52 41.73 -22.44 -9.05
C ILE A 52 40.60 -23.04 -9.90
N LYS A 53 40.69 -24.32 -10.29
CA LYS A 53 39.59 -25.00 -10.99
C LYS A 53 38.34 -25.13 -10.12
N HIS A 54 38.48 -25.36 -8.82
CA HIS A 54 37.37 -25.43 -7.89
C HIS A 54 36.68 -24.07 -7.73
N ILE A 55 37.45 -23.01 -7.53
CA ILE A 55 37.00 -21.62 -7.48
C ILE A 55 36.29 -21.25 -8.78
N TRP A 56 36.91 -21.53 -9.93
CA TRP A 56 36.33 -21.29 -11.26
C TRP A 56 35.02 -22.05 -11.47
N ARG A 57 34.95 -23.32 -11.04
CA ARG A 57 33.72 -24.11 -11.14
C ARG A 57 32.63 -23.53 -10.23
N LYS A 58 32.93 -23.17 -8.98
CA LYS A 58 31.98 -22.52 -8.06
C LYS A 58 31.50 -21.17 -8.58
N LEU A 59 32.39 -20.36 -9.14
CA LEU A 59 32.05 -19.12 -9.81
C LEU A 59 31.12 -19.38 -10.99
N ARG A 60 31.44 -20.33 -11.86
CA ARG A 60 30.67 -20.63 -13.06
C ARG A 60 29.29 -21.25 -12.78
N THR A 61 29.18 -22.12 -11.78
CA THR A 61 27.90 -22.77 -11.42
C THR A 61 27.08 -21.98 -10.41
N GLY A 62 27.73 -21.18 -9.57
CA GLY A 62 27.13 -20.38 -8.50
C GLY A 62 26.90 -18.94 -8.94
N ILE A 63 27.95 -18.12 -8.96
CA ILE A 63 27.86 -16.67 -9.22
C ILE A 63 27.49 -16.42 -10.69
N PHE A 64 28.28 -16.77 -11.68
CA PHE A 64 27.94 -16.47 -13.09
C PHE A 64 26.70 -17.21 -13.61
N GLY A 65 26.45 -18.46 -13.20
CA GLY A 65 25.34 -19.29 -13.70
C GLY A 65 23.96 -19.00 -13.08
N SER A 66 23.93 -18.48 -11.85
CA SER A 66 22.70 -18.04 -11.17
C SER A 66 22.57 -16.52 -11.12
N ALA A 67 23.68 -15.78 -11.03
CA ALA A 67 23.70 -14.32 -11.05
C ALA A 67 23.46 -13.75 -12.44
N GLU A 68 23.86 -14.33 -13.58
CA GLU A 68 23.50 -13.72 -14.88
C GLU A 68 21.97 -13.72 -15.13
N ARG A 69 21.26 -14.73 -14.58
CA ARG A 69 19.79 -14.79 -14.54
C ARG A 69 19.19 -13.98 -13.39
N ALA A 70 19.91 -13.85 -12.28
CA ALA A 70 19.49 -13.01 -11.17
C ALA A 70 19.78 -11.52 -11.44
N GLU A 71 20.97 -11.06 -11.79
CA GLU A 71 21.30 -9.70 -12.27
C GLU A 71 20.33 -9.16 -13.31
N ARG A 72 20.07 -9.87 -14.41
CA ARG A 72 19.10 -9.38 -15.41
C ARG A 72 17.67 -9.29 -14.86
N LYS A 73 17.37 -10.11 -13.85
CA LYS A 73 16.11 -10.13 -13.15
C LYS A 73 16.08 -9.04 -12.07
N ILE A 74 16.95 -9.07 -11.06
CA ILE A 74 17.31 -8.04 -10.08
C ILE A 74 17.37 -6.66 -10.74
N ALA A 75 18.23 -6.36 -11.72
CA ALA A 75 18.34 -5.01 -12.28
C ALA A 75 17.02 -4.52 -12.91
N ARG A 76 16.25 -5.42 -13.55
CA ARG A 76 14.92 -5.13 -14.09
C ARG A 76 13.88 -4.96 -12.97
N ASP A 77 13.88 -5.87 -12.02
CA ASP A 77 12.99 -5.97 -10.87
C ASP A 77 13.24 -4.88 -9.83
N TYR A 78 14.48 -4.41 -9.73
CA TYR A 78 14.99 -3.34 -8.87
C TYR A 78 14.63 -1.98 -9.47
N LYS A 79 14.78 -1.81 -10.79
CA LYS A 79 14.28 -0.62 -11.48
C LYS A 79 12.76 -0.49 -11.40
N GLU A 80 12.04 -1.60 -11.48
CA GLU A 80 10.59 -1.66 -11.20
C GLU A 80 10.29 -1.37 -9.72
N LEU A 81 11.00 -1.98 -8.79
CA LEU A 81 10.86 -1.75 -7.34
C LEU A 81 11.09 -0.28 -6.97
N LEU A 82 12.08 0.38 -7.59
CA LEU A 82 12.33 1.81 -7.43
C LEU A 82 11.16 2.66 -7.92
N GLY A 83 10.52 2.26 -9.01
CA GLY A 83 9.29 2.88 -9.49
C GLY A 83 8.14 2.71 -8.49
N ASP A 84 7.94 1.48 -7.99
CA ASP A 84 6.89 1.17 -7.01
C ASP A 84 7.10 1.88 -5.66
N ILE A 85 8.36 2.03 -5.21
CA ILE A 85 8.72 2.73 -3.98
C ILE A 85 8.50 4.24 -4.14
N LYS A 86 8.93 4.85 -5.24
CA LYS A 86 8.69 6.28 -5.51
C LYS A 86 7.19 6.60 -5.64
N GLU A 87 6.40 5.68 -6.18
CA GLU A 87 4.94 5.80 -6.20
C GLU A 87 4.32 5.69 -4.78
N ALA A 88 4.99 5.00 -3.86
CA ALA A 88 4.57 4.79 -2.47
C ALA A 88 5.11 5.84 -1.46
N GLU A 89 6.09 6.68 -1.83
CA GLU A 89 6.68 7.73 -0.97
C GLU A 89 5.62 8.68 -0.36
N THR A 90 4.43 8.82 -0.97
CA THR A 90 3.38 9.70 -0.43
C THR A 90 2.76 9.21 0.88
N ASP A 91 2.96 7.94 1.25
CA ASP A 91 2.32 7.30 2.41
C ASP A 91 3.35 6.91 3.50
N LEU A 92 4.62 7.28 3.32
CA LEU A 92 5.73 6.97 4.22
C LEU A 92 6.13 8.21 5.04
N SER A 93 6.52 8.00 6.30
CA SER A 93 7.10 9.07 7.10
C SER A 93 8.46 9.52 6.52
N PRO A 94 8.88 10.77 6.75
CA PRO A 94 10.18 11.25 6.26
C PRO A 94 11.36 10.35 6.66
N LYS A 95 11.32 9.77 7.87
CA LYS A 95 12.34 8.81 8.35
C LYS A 95 12.33 7.50 7.56
N GLU A 96 11.15 6.97 7.20
CA GLU A 96 11.05 5.75 6.39
C GLU A 96 11.54 6.00 4.96
N VAL A 97 11.23 7.18 4.38
CA VAL A 97 11.70 7.59 3.05
C VAL A 97 13.22 7.75 3.03
N GLU A 98 13.80 8.43 4.02
CA GLU A 98 15.25 8.59 4.17
C GLU A 98 15.95 7.23 4.25
N LYS A 99 15.39 6.32 5.06
CA LYS A 99 15.91 4.96 5.20
C LYS A 99 15.85 4.17 3.90
N ILE A 100 14.73 4.26 3.17
CA ILE A 100 14.57 3.58 1.89
C ILE A 100 15.52 4.15 0.83
N ASN A 101 15.69 5.47 0.76
CA ASN A 101 16.62 6.11 -0.18
C ASN A 101 18.10 5.80 0.13
N PHE A 102 18.43 5.67 1.42
CA PHE A 102 19.73 5.18 1.86
C PHE A 102 19.98 3.75 1.36
N ILE A 103 19.00 2.85 1.55
CA ILE A 103 19.05 1.46 1.08
C ILE A 103 19.23 1.39 -0.44
N ILE A 104 18.48 2.23 -1.16
CA ILE A 104 18.51 2.29 -2.63
C ILE A 104 19.91 2.68 -3.10
N THR A 105 20.45 3.77 -2.57
CA THR A 105 21.77 4.28 -2.96
C THR A 105 22.86 3.22 -2.75
N ARG A 106 22.86 2.56 -1.59
CA ARG A 106 23.84 1.51 -1.26
C ARG A 106 23.69 0.27 -2.14
N SER A 107 22.46 -0.17 -2.40
CA SER A 107 22.19 -1.31 -3.29
C SER A 107 22.60 -1.04 -4.74
N GLY A 108 22.46 0.21 -5.20
CA GLY A 108 22.93 0.63 -6.52
C GLY A 108 24.45 0.56 -6.68
N VAL A 109 25.20 0.96 -5.64
CA VAL A 109 26.66 0.82 -5.60
C VAL A 109 27.04 -0.67 -5.69
N PHE A 110 26.39 -1.53 -4.92
CA PHE A 110 26.66 -2.97 -4.95
C PHE A 110 26.30 -3.61 -6.30
N ASN A 111 25.18 -3.23 -6.91
CA ASN A 111 24.81 -3.73 -8.24
C ASN A 111 25.82 -3.31 -9.31
N SER A 112 26.36 -2.08 -9.24
CA SER A 112 27.41 -1.64 -10.15
C SER A 112 28.72 -2.43 -9.99
N PHE A 113 29.04 -2.84 -8.77
CA PHE A 113 30.18 -3.71 -8.48
C PHE A 113 29.98 -5.12 -9.05
N LEU A 114 28.79 -5.70 -8.85
CA LEU A 114 28.46 -7.00 -9.44
C LEU A 114 28.58 -6.98 -10.97
N GLU A 115 28.04 -5.92 -11.61
CA GLU A 115 28.10 -5.73 -13.07
C GLU A 115 29.53 -5.54 -13.58
N LYS A 116 30.37 -4.78 -12.87
CA LYS A 116 31.76 -4.49 -13.29
C LYS A 116 32.66 -5.72 -13.10
N ASP A 117 32.62 -6.33 -11.93
CA ASP A 117 33.68 -7.23 -11.49
C ASP A 117 33.26 -8.69 -11.54
N THR A 118 31.97 -8.99 -11.34
CA THR A 118 31.47 -10.36 -11.19
C THR A 118 30.54 -10.82 -12.30
N SER A 119 30.36 -10.01 -13.34
CA SER A 119 29.61 -10.36 -14.54
C SER A 119 30.44 -11.20 -15.50
N ARG A 120 29.78 -11.83 -16.46
CA ARG A 120 30.46 -12.60 -17.50
C ARG A 120 31.27 -11.66 -18.40
N GLY A 121 32.59 -11.80 -18.40
CA GLY A 121 33.54 -10.88 -19.03
C GLY A 121 33.95 -9.70 -18.13
N GLY A 122 33.50 -9.66 -16.88
CA GLY A 122 33.92 -8.72 -15.85
C GLY A 122 35.36 -8.96 -15.38
N ALA A 123 35.84 -8.10 -14.48
CA ALA A 123 37.23 -8.10 -14.02
C ALA A 123 37.66 -9.46 -13.42
N VAL A 124 36.85 -10.07 -12.55
CA VAL A 124 37.16 -11.35 -11.89
C VAL A 124 37.26 -12.49 -12.91
N GLU A 125 36.36 -12.55 -13.90
CA GLU A 125 36.42 -13.60 -14.92
C GLU A 125 37.65 -13.43 -15.82
N LYS A 126 37.98 -12.18 -16.20
CA LYS A 126 39.16 -11.87 -17.00
C LYS A 126 40.45 -12.22 -16.25
N ALA A 127 40.55 -11.84 -14.98
CA ALA A 127 41.68 -12.14 -14.10
C ALA A 127 41.92 -13.66 -14.01
N LEU A 128 40.86 -14.42 -13.73
CA LEU A 128 40.94 -15.88 -13.62
C LEU A 128 41.25 -16.56 -14.97
N ARG A 129 40.73 -16.07 -16.10
CA ARG A 129 41.10 -16.60 -17.43
C ARG A 129 42.59 -16.38 -17.72
N LYS A 130 43.10 -15.18 -17.43
CA LYS A 130 44.54 -14.86 -17.57
C LYS A 130 45.38 -15.75 -16.65
N ALA A 131 44.98 -15.90 -15.38
CA ALA A 131 45.65 -16.77 -14.42
C ALA A 131 45.65 -18.23 -14.87
N MET A 132 44.54 -18.77 -15.41
CA MET A 132 44.49 -20.13 -15.92
C MET A 132 45.46 -20.37 -17.09
N ALA A 133 45.64 -19.37 -17.96
CA ALA A 133 46.54 -19.41 -19.12
C ALA A 133 48.03 -19.26 -18.74
N ALA A 134 48.34 -18.58 -17.64
CA ALA A 134 49.71 -18.40 -17.15
C ALA A 134 50.25 -19.65 -16.41
N THR A 135 51.56 -19.77 -16.27
CA THR A 135 52.24 -20.84 -15.52
C THR A 135 53.10 -20.27 -14.39
N GLY A 136 53.40 -21.08 -13.37
CA GLY A 136 54.31 -20.70 -12.28
C GLY A 136 53.94 -19.41 -11.53
N GLU A 137 54.93 -18.55 -11.28
CA GLU A 137 54.79 -17.30 -10.52
C GLU A 137 53.93 -16.22 -11.22
N GLU A 138 53.86 -16.26 -12.56
CA GLU A 138 53.14 -15.25 -13.34
C GLU A 138 51.62 -15.37 -13.15
N ARG A 139 51.13 -16.59 -12.94
CA ARG A 139 49.73 -16.87 -12.55
C ARG A 139 49.36 -16.19 -11.23
N LEU A 140 50.28 -16.16 -10.26
CA LEU A 140 50.06 -15.57 -8.95
C LEU A 140 50.13 -14.04 -9.00
N LYS A 141 51.06 -13.47 -9.78
CA LYS A 141 51.11 -12.01 -9.98
C LYS A 141 49.84 -11.45 -10.61
N ILE A 142 49.25 -12.16 -11.58
CA ILE A 142 47.99 -11.77 -12.22
C ILE A 142 46.84 -11.77 -11.21
N LEU A 143 46.80 -12.75 -10.30
CA LEU A 143 45.78 -12.80 -9.25
C LEU A 143 45.95 -11.64 -8.25
N LYS A 144 47.19 -11.31 -7.85
CA LYS A 144 47.49 -10.22 -6.90
C LYS A 144 47.08 -8.83 -7.38
N ALA A 145 47.36 -8.50 -8.64
CA ALA A 145 47.11 -7.15 -9.14
C ALA A 145 45.60 -6.83 -9.26
N ASP A 146 44.78 -7.82 -9.62
CA ASP A 146 43.33 -7.65 -9.73
C ASP A 146 42.63 -7.84 -8.36
N ASP A 147 43.22 -8.60 -7.41
CA ASP A 147 42.68 -8.81 -6.05
C ASP A 147 42.71 -7.55 -5.18
N GLU A 148 43.74 -6.69 -5.28
CA GLU A 148 43.79 -5.43 -4.51
C GLU A 148 42.66 -4.44 -4.88
N GLU A 149 42.27 -4.38 -6.16
CA GLU A 149 41.15 -3.55 -6.62
C GLU A 149 39.81 -4.12 -6.11
N ILE A 150 39.65 -5.44 -6.21
CA ILE A 150 38.48 -6.16 -5.67
C ILE A 150 38.39 -6.00 -4.15
N LEU A 151 39.52 -6.04 -3.43
CA LEU A 151 39.63 -5.87 -1.98
C LEU A 151 39.21 -4.49 -1.51
N LYS A 152 39.59 -3.44 -2.25
CA LYS A 152 39.20 -2.07 -1.93
C LYS A 152 37.68 -1.90 -1.97
N ASP A 153 37.05 -2.50 -2.98
CA ASP A 153 35.60 -2.45 -3.14
C ASP A 153 34.90 -3.38 -2.14
N ILE A 154 35.39 -4.59 -1.88
CA ILE A 154 34.86 -5.49 -0.83
C ILE A 154 34.95 -4.86 0.57
N LYS A 155 36.08 -4.20 0.91
CA LYS A 155 36.26 -3.51 2.19
C LYS A 155 35.33 -2.31 2.34
N ALA A 156 35.02 -1.59 1.25
CA ALA A 156 34.00 -0.54 1.28
C ALA A 156 32.57 -1.07 1.51
N ILE A 157 32.35 -2.37 1.29
CA ILE A 157 31.07 -3.09 1.42
C ILE A 157 30.98 -3.84 2.76
N GLU A 158 32.02 -3.91 3.58
CA GLU A 158 31.97 -4.65 4.85
C GLU A 158 30.92 -4.08 5.83
N GLY A 159 30.64 -2.77 5.76
CA GLY A 159 29.50 -2.13 6.43
C GLY A 159 28.13 -2.45 5.83
N PHE A 160 28.07 -2.78 4.54
CA PHE A 160 26.82 -3.07 3.82
C PHE A 160 26.17 -4.38 4.30
N GLU A 161 26.94 -5.43 4.62
CA GLU A 161 26.38 -6.68 5.15
C GLU A 161 25.67 -6.45 6.50
N ILE A 162 26.28 -5.63 7.36
CA ILE A 162 25.75 -5.27 8.68
C ILE A 162 24.48 -4.42 8.49
N GLU A 163 24.57 -3.34 7.72
CA GLU A 163 23.42 -2.47 7.42
C GLU A 163 22.24 -3.28 6.84
N MET A 164 22.49 -4.16 5.87
CA MET A 164 21.44 -4.98 5.24
C MET A 164 20.80 -5.98 6.21
N LYS A 165 21.57 -6.57 7.13
CA LYS A 165 21.02 -7.43 8.19
C LYS A 165 20.16 -6.64 9.16
N GLU A 166 20.57 -5.44 9.54
CA GLU A 166 19.79 -4.54 10.40
C GLU A 166 18.46 -4.15 9.75
N ILE A 167 18.49 -3.77 8.46
CA ILE A 167 17.28 -3.44 7.69
C ILE A 167 16.31 -4.62 7.63
N ILE A 168 16.80 -5.83 7.33
CA ILE A 168 15.95 -7.03 7.32
C ILE A 168 15.34 -7.28 8.69
N SER A 169 16.14 -7.16 9.75
CA SER A 169 15.70 -7.33 11.14
C SER A 169 14.58 -6.36 11.50
N GLU A 170 14.73 -5.08 11.17
CA GLU A 170 13.70 -4.08 11.46
C GLU A 170 12.41 -4.31 10.68
N ILE A 171 12.50 -4.71 9.42
CA ILE A 171 11.29 -5.01 8.63
C ILE A 171 10.57 -6.24 9.22
N GLU A 172 11.31 -7.25 9.67
CA GLU A 172 10.75 -8.40 10.39
C GLU A 172 10.14 -8.00 11.74
N GLU A 173 10.73 -7.04 12.46
CA GLU A 173 10.20 -6.47 13.70
C GLU A 173 8.86 -5.72 13.47
N VAL A 174 8.73 -4.99 12.37
CA VAL A 174 7.47 -4.32 11.98
C VAL A 174 6.37 -5.36 11.67
N GLU A 175 6.70 -6.45 10.96
CA GLU A 175 5.73 -7.51 10.66
C GLU A 175 5.29 -8.28 11.91
N THR A 176 6.22 -8.59 12.81
CA THR A 176 5.91 -9.27 14.08
C THR A 176 5.07 -8.39 14.99
N THR A 177 5.40 -7.09 15.09
CA THR A 177 4.59 -6.10 15.82
C THR A 177 3.18 -6.02 15.27
N LYS A 178 3.00 -6.01 13.95
CA LYS A 178 1.67 -6.00 13.32
C LYS A 178 0.85 -7.26 13.63
N LYS A 179 1.46 -8.44 13.57
CA LYS A 179 0.79 -9.71 13.93
C LYS A 179 0.40 -9.72 15.42
N ARG A 180 1.25 -9.18 16.29
CA ARG A 180 0.97 -9.00 17.72
C ARG A 180 -0.24 -8.08 17.93
N VAL A 181 -0.26 -6.90 17.31
CA VAL A 181 -1.41 -5.96 17.39
C VAL A 181 -2.70 -6.62 16.92
N GLU A 182 -2.70 -7.37 15.82
CA GLU A 182 -3.90 -8.07 15.35
C GLU A 182 -4.37 -9.13 16.36
N LYS A 183 -3.45 -9.91 16.93
CA LYS A 183 -3.75 -10.89 17.97
C LYS A 183 -4.34 -10.23 19.23
N ASP A 184 -3.75 -9.14 19.68
CA ASP A 184 -4.19 -8.41 20.87
C ASP A 184 -5.58 -7.80 20.66
N LEU A 185 -5.85 -7.24 19.47
CA LEU A 185 -7.18 -6.72 19.12
C LEU A 185 -8.23 -7.83 19.04
N LYS A 186 -7.90 -9.00 18.49
CA LYS A 186 -8.82 -10.16 18.48
C LYS A 186 -9.11 -10.64 19.90
N SER A 187 -8.09 -10.71 20.76
CA SER A 187 -8.27 -11.08 22.17
C SER A 187 -9.16 -10.09 22.90
N ALA A 188 -8.94 -8.78 22.71
CA ALA A 188 -9.76 -7.73 23.31
C ALA A 188 -11.22 -7.79 22.81
N LEU A 189 -11.42 -8.06 21.51
CA LEU A 189 -12.76 -8.24 20.94
C LEU A 189 -13.47 -9.46 21.54
N GLU A 190 -12.77 -10.56 21.78
CA GLU A 190 -13.33 -11.75 22.42
C GLU A 190 -13.76 -11.44 23.87
N THR A 191 -13.01 -10.61 24.61
CA THR A 191 -13.44 -10.13 25.93
C THR A 191 -14.73 -9.30 25.87
N MET A 192 -14.95 -8.56 24.78
CA MET A 192 -16.17 -7.78 24.56
C MET A 192 -17.35 -8.59 23.99
N LYS A 193 -17.14 -9.87 23.67
CA LYS A 193 -18.12 -10.69 22.96
C LYS A 193 -19.48 -10.74 23.65
N GLY A 194 -19.52 -10.90 24.98
CA GLY A 194 -20.79 -10.90 25.73
C GLY A 194 -21.64 -9.65 25.47
N SER A 195 -21.03 -8.47 25.53
CA SER A 195 -21.69 -7.20 25.23
C SER A 195 -22.11 -7.09 23.76
N LEU A 196 -21.27 -7.56 22.82
CA LEU A 196 -21.61 -7.59 21.39
C LEU A 196 -22.79 -8.53 21.09
N LEU A 197 -22.89 -9.66 21.78
CA LEU A 197 -24.00 -10.60 21.65
C LEU A 197 -25.33 -9.97 22.08
N GLU A 198 -25.32 -9.17 23.13
CA GLU A 198 -26.51 -8.42 23.58
C GLU A 198 -26.99 -7.44 22.49
N ILE A 199 -26.06 -6.72 21.86
CA ILE A 199 -26.36 -5.84 20.72
C ILE A 199 -26.94 -6.63 19.55
N ILE A 200 -26.28 -7.72 19.16
CA ILE A 200 -26.72 -8.55 18.03
C ILE A 200 -28.14 -9.08 18.28
N LYS A 201 -28.43 -9.56 19.49
CA LYS A 201 -29.77 -10.02 19.87
C LYS A 201 -30.80 -8.90 19.77
N ALA A 202 -30.47 -7.70 20.25
CA ALA A 202 -31.36 -6.54 20.17
C ALA A 202 -31.64 -6.11 18.72
N PHE A 203 -30.64 -6.21 17.83
CA PHE A 203 -30.77 -5.81 16.41
C PHE A 203 -31.29 -6.91 15.49
N LYS A 204 -31.35 -8.18 15.93
CA LYS A 204 -31.85 -9.30 15.10
C LYS A 204 -33.25 -9.02 14.49
N PRO A 205 -34.23 -8.47 15.24
CA PRO A 205 -35.52 -8.10 14.67
C PRO A 205 -35.45 -6.97 13.60
N VAL A 206 -34.46 -6.08 13.69
CA VAL A 206 -34.26 -4.96 12.75
C VAL A 206 -33.85 -5.49 11.38
N PHE A 207 -33.01 -6.54 11.34
CA PHE A 207 -32.58 -7.17 10.09
C PHE A 207 -33.71 -7.96 9.41
N SER A 208 -34.67 -8.49 10.17
CA SER A 208 -35.78 -9.26 9.62
C SER A 208 -36.95 -8.43 9.08
N THR A 209 -37.08 -7.16 9.49
CA THR A 209 -38.21 -6.33 9.05
C THR A 209 -37.96 -5.73 7.67
N THR A 210 -38.92 -5.86 6.76
CA THR A 210 -38.94 -5.20 5.45
C THR A 210 -39.57 -3.81 5.50
N ASN A 211 -40.31 -3.48 6.58
CA ASN A 211 -40.96 -2.20 6.76
C ASN A 211 -39.98 -1.13 7.26
N VAL A 212 -39.72 -0.12 6.43
CA VAL A 212 -38.78 0.97 6.72
C VAL A 212 -39.18 1.79 7.95
N ALA A 213 -40.47 2.05 8.16
CA ALA A 213 -40.96 2.82 9.30
C ALA A 213 -40.78 2.06 10.61
N ASP A 214 -41.13 0.77 10.62
CA ASP A 214 -40.92 -0.10 11.78
C ASP A 214 -39.44 -0.23 12.12
N ARG A 215 -38.61 -0.44 11.10
CA ARG A 215 -37.15 -0.50 11.25
C ARG A 215 -36.61 0.75 11.95
N LYS A 216 -37.01 1.95 11.50
CA LYS A 216 -36.61 3.22 12.12
C LYS A 216 -37.04 3.29 13.59
N ARG A 217 -38.29 2.92 13.92
CA ARG A 217 -38.80 2.91 15.30
C ARG A 217 -38.00 1.95 16.20
N MET A 218 -37.71 0.75 15.71
CA MET A 218 -36.93 -0.25 16.44
C MET A 218 -35.51 0.23 16.71
N ILE A 219 -34.83 0.82 15.71
CA ILE A 219 -33.48 1.38 15.87
C ILE A 219 -33.45 2.45 16.96
N VAL A 220 -34.42 3.37 16.97
CA VAL A 220 -34.51 4.42 17.99
C VAL A 220 -34.70 3.81 19.38
N SER A 221 -35.62 2.85 19.52
CA SER A 221 -35.86 2.15 20.78
C SER A 221 -34.63 1.42 21.30
N ILE A 222 -33.94 0.67 20.43
CA ILE A 222 -32.72 -0.05 20.82
C ILE A 222 -31.62 0.93 21.23
N LYS A 223 -31.39 2.01 20.46
CA LYS A 223 -30.40 3.04 20.78
C LYS A 223 -30.65 3.70 22.15
N ALA A 224 -31.92 3.92 22.51
CA ALA A 224 -32.27 4.53 23.79
C ALA A 224 -31.99 3.62 25.00
N ASN A 225 -32.20 2.31 24.81
CA ASN A 225 -32.11 1.32 25.89
C ASN A 225 -30.72 0.69 26.03
N LEU A 226 -29.92 0.66 24.95
CA LEU A 226 -28.64 -0.02 24.94
C LEU A 226 -27.50 0.93 25.35
N LYS A 227 -27.09 0.85 26.62
CA LYS A 227 -25.95 1.59 27.17
C LYS A 227 -24.85 0.63 27.61
N LEU A 228 -23.93 0.32 26.70
CA LEU A 228 -22.80 -0.56 26.97
C LEU A 228 -21.50 0.26 27.02
N LYS A 229 -20.72 0.09 28.11
CA LYS A 229 -19.47 0.82 28.30
C LYS A 229 -18.51 0.50 27.15
N GLY A 230 -17.96 1.54 26.52
CA GLY A 230 -16.99 1.40 25.43
C GLY A 230 -17.59 0.97 24.09
N ILE A 231 -18.92 0.96 23.94
CA ILE A 231 -19.62 0.68 22.67
C ILE A 231 -20.62 1.80 22.38
N SER A 232 -20.63 2.31 21.15
CA SER A 232 -21.65 3.24 20.68
C SER A 232 -22.06 2.92 19.24
N ILE A 233 -23.34 3.13 18.90
CA ILE A 233 -23.87 2.81 17.57
C ILE A 233 -23.62 4.01 16.64
N LEU A 234 -22.78 3.82 15.63
CA LEU A 234 -22.49 4.83 14.60
C LEU A 234 -23.57 4.85 13.53
N GLY A 235 -23.98 3.68 13.05
CA GLY A 235 -24.91 3.57 11.94
C GLY A 235 -25.64 2.23 11.93
N VAL A 236 -26.85 2.22 11.36
CA VAL A 236 -27.65 1.01 11.15
C VAL A 236 -28.19 1.05 9.73
N GLY A 237 -27.69 0.16 8.89
CA GLY A 237 -28.17 -0.07 7.53
C GLY A 237 -29.24 -1.17 7.48
N GLY A 238 -29.63 -1.57 6.27
CA GLY A 238 -30.60 -2.66 6.10
C GLY A 238 -30.08 -4.02 6.57
N ASN A 239 -28.81 -4.29 6.29
CA ASN A 239 -28.17 -5.60 6.53
C ASN A 239 -26.94 -5.50 7.44
N ALA A 240 -26.68 -4.34 8.04
CA ALA A 240 -25.49 -4.14 8.86
C ALA A 240 -25.70 -3.13 9.98
N ILE A 241 -24.99 -3.32 11.08
CA ILE A 241 -24.78 -2.32 12.13
C ILE A 241 -23.31 -1.94 12.17
N VAL A 242 -23.03 -0.65 12.37
CA VAL A 242 -21.68 -0.13 12.55
C VAL A 242 -21.59 0.43 13.96
N LEU A 243 -20.63 -0.10 14.71
CA LEU A 243 -20.38 0.25 16.11
C LEU A 243 -19.03 0.94 16.23
N LYS A 244 -18.94 1.96 17.05
CA LYS A 244 -17.67 2.43 17.60
C LYS A 244 -17.39 1.63 18.85
N ILE A 245 -16.24 0.97 18.90
CA ILE A 245 -15.79 0.17 20.03
C ILE A 245 -14.42 0.66 20.51
N ASN A 246 -14.20 0.67 21.83
CA ASN A 246 -12.89 0.96 22.40
C ASN A 246 -12.15 -0.34 22.71
N LEU A 247 -11.06 -0.59 21.99
CA LEU A 247 -10.17 -1.74 22.21
C LEU A 247 -8.79 -1.21 22.63
N LEU A 248 -8.28 -1.68 23.75
CA LEU A 248 -6.93 -1.33 24.23
C LEU A 248 -6.70 0.20 24.33
N GLY A 249 -7.73 0.94 24.74
CA GLY A 249 -7.66 2.41 24.87
C GLY A 249 -7.83 3.18 23.57
N LYS A 250 -8.07 2.52 22.43
CA LYS A 250 -8.27 3.16 21.13
C LYS A 250 -9.63 2.82 20.53
N ASP A 251 -10.21 3.79 19.83
CA ASP A 251 -11.50 3.63 19.15
C ASP A 251 -11.35 2.99 17.77
N TYR A 252 -12.28 2.08 17.45
CA TYR A 252 -12.38 1.36 16.18
C TYR A 252 -13.82 1.31 15.69
N ALA A 253 -14.01 1.12 14.39
CA ALA A 253 -15.32 0.85 13.80
C ALA A 253 -15.46 -0.65 13.54
N LEU A 254 -16.49 -1.26 14.14
CA LEU A 254 -16.87 -2.65 13.97
C LEU A 254 -18.15 -2.72 13.15
N LYS A 255 -18.07 -3.27 11.94
CA LYS A 255 -19.25 -3.50 11.08
C LYS A 255 -19.66 -4.96 11.19
N ILE A 256 -20.90 -5.20 11.60
CA ILE A 256 -21.50 -6.53 11.73
C ILE A 256 -22.63 -6.61 10.71
N SER A 257 -22.62 -7.63 9.86
CA SER A 257 -23.56 -7.78 8.75
C SER A 257 -24.13 -9.18 8.62
N THR A 258 -25.39 -9.25 8.19
CA THR A 258 -26.04 -10.49 7.74
C THR A 258 -25.56 -10.94 6.36
N GLU A 259 -24.97 -10.04 5.57
CA GLU A 259 -24.44 -10.33 4.24
C GLU A 259 -22.92 -10.49 4.27
N LYS A 260 -22.39 -11.19 3.26
CA LYS A 260 -20.94 -11.36 3.10
C LYS A 260 -20.27 -10.01 2.84
N LEU A 261 -19.27 -9.67 3.65
CA LEU A 261 -18.47 -8.45 3.50
C LEU A 261 -17.28 -8.63 2.56
N THR A 262 -17.24 -9.71 1.77
CA THR A 262 -16.09 -10.06 0.92
C THR A 262 -15.71 -8.94 -0.05
N ASN A 263 -16.69 -8.28 -0.68
CA ASN A 263 -16.40 -7.18 -1.61
C ASN A 263 -15.76 -5.99 -0.89
N GLU A 264 -16.33 -5.58 0.24
CA GLU A 264 -15.80 -4.47 1.05
C GLU A 264 -14.39 -4.75 1.54
N ILE A 265 -14.12 -5.97 2.02
CA ILE A 265 -12.78 -6.39 2.47
C ILE A 265 -11.78 -6.33 1.32
N VAL A 266 -12.10 -6.89 0.15
CA VAL A 266 -11.22 -6.87 -1.02
C VAL A 266 -10.89 -5.43 -1.43
N ASN A 267 -11.91 -4.56 -1.44
CA ASN A 267 -11.73 -3.17 -1.80
C ASN A 267 -10.90 -2.40 -0.76
N LEU A 268 -11.17 -2.54 0.54
CA LEU A 268 -10.38 -1.90 1.59
C LEU A 268 -8.92 -2.37 1.58
N ILE A 269 -8.66 -3.65 1.35
CA ILE A 269 -7.30 -4.19 1.21
C ILE A 269 -6.59 -3.58 0.01
N LYS A 270 -7.29 -3.40 -1.12
CA LYS A 270 -6.73 -2.83 -2.35
C LYS A 270 -6.53 -1.31 -2.25
N ALA A 271 -7.41 -0.62 -1.55
CA ALA A 271 -7.36 0.82 -1.29
C ALA A 271 -6.36 1.20 -0.18
N LYS A 272 -5.91 0.23 0.61
CA LYS A 272 -4.97 0.40 1.72
C LYS A 272 -3.77 1.30 1.37
N GLY A 273 -3.47 2.22 2.28
CA GLY A 273 -2.38 3.20 2.16
C GLY A 273 -2.83 4.56 1.63
N ILE A 274 -3.92 4.62 0.87
CA ILE A 274 -4.45 5.91 0.40
C ILE A 274 -4.93 6.73 1.60
N MET A 275 -4.32 7.89 1.82
CA MET A 275 -4.80 8.88 2.79
C MET A 275 -6.25 9.26 2.51
N GLY A 276 -7.10 9.25 3.55
CA GLY A 276 -8.54 9.45 3.40
C GLY A 276 -9.33 8.15 3.18
N ILE A 277 -8.73 6.98 3.40
CA ILE A 277 -9.43 5.69 3.38
C ILE A 277 -9.16 4.94 4.70
N PRO A 278 -10.19 4.46 5.42
CA PRO A 278 -10.03 3.73 6.66
C PRO A 278 -9.17 2.47 6.50
N LYS A 279 -8.27 2.24 7.46
CA LYS A 279 -7.50 1.00 7.51
C LYS A 279 -8.37 -0.20 7.90
N PHE A 280 -8.37 -1.25 7.07
CA PHE A 280 -8.86 -2.58 7.45
C PHE A 280 -7.87 -3.30 8.37
N TYR A 281 -8.36 -3.88 9.46
CA TYR A 281 -7.58 -4.67 10.41
C TYR A 281 -7.76 -6.17 10.17
N PHE A 282 -8.96 -6.71 10.40
CA PHE A 282 -9.26 -8.12 10.21
C PHE A 282 -10.77 -8.37 10.03
N GLU A 283 -11.09 -9.58 9.55
CA GLU A 283 -12.45 -10.14 9.54
C GLU A 283 -12.61 -11.21 10.63
N THR A 284 -13.84 -11.39 11.12
CA THR A 284 -14.24 -12.41 12.09
C THR A 284 -15.72 -12.76 11.92
N SER A 285 -16.23 -13.67 12.75
CA SER A 285 -17.65 -14.01 12.83
C SER A 285 -18.16 -13.89 14.26
N LEU A 286 -19.31 -13.24 14.42
CA LEU A 286 -20.02 -13.13 15.70
C LEU A 286 -21.44 -13.68 15.50
N GLU A 287 -21.79 -14.79 16.16
CA GLU A 287 -23.09 -15.48 15.98
C GLU A 287 -23.40 -15.84 14.52
N GLY A 288 -22.38 -16.21 13.75
CA GLY A 288 -22.53 -16.50 12.32
C GLY A 288 -22.69 -15.26 11.43
N LEU A 289 -22.65 -14.05 11.99
CA LEU A 289 -22.67 -12.79 11.24
C LEU A 289 -21.27 -12.36 10.82
N HIS A 290 -21.15 -11.89 9.58
CA HIS A 290 -19.91 -11.40 9.03
C HIS A 290 -19.50 -10.10 9.72
N THR A 291 -18.30 -10.06 10.29
CA THR A 291 -17.83 -8.93 11.08
C THR A 291 -16.47 -8.47 10.62
N ILE A 292 -16.28 -7.17 10.43
CA ILE A 292 -14.98 -6.58 10.12
C ILE A 292 -14.62 -5.48 11.12
N LEU A 293 -13.33 -5.41 11.46
CA LEU A 293 -12.77 -4.32 12.23
C LEU A 293 -12.00 -3.38 11.29
N VAL A 294 -12.40 -2.11 11.29
CA VAL A 294 -11.75 -1.03 10.52
C VAL A 294 -11.41 0.14 11.42
N GLU A 295 -10.55 1.02 10.93
CA GLU A 295 -10.23 2.28 11.58
C GLU A 295 -11.49 3.11 11.83
N TYR A 296 -11.60 3.63 13.05
CA TYR A 296 -12.61 4.64 13.35
C TYR A 296 -12.15 6.00 12.82
N VAL A 297 -12.93 6.58 11.92
CA VAL A 297 -12.72 7.93 11.41
C VAL A 297 -13.44 8.90 12.33
N ALA A 298 -12.68 9.65 13.11
CA ALA A 298 -13.21 10.58 14.11
C ALA A 298 -13.50 11.96 13.48
N GLY A 299 -14.65 12.08 12.83
CA GLY A 299 -15.16 13.34 12.29
C GLY A 299 -16.67 13.30 12.08
N PRO A 300 -17.32 14.43 11.78
CA PRO A 300 -18.69 14.43 11.26
C PRO A 300 -18.72 14.01 9.78
N THR A 301 -19.91 13.67 9.28
CA THR A 301 -20.15 13.54 7.84
C THR A 301 -19.99 14.89 7.15
N LEU A 302 -19.82 14.93 5.83
CA LEU A 302 -19.70 16.16 5.07
C LEU A 302 -20.92 17.07 5.26
N SER A 303 -22.13 16.48 5.24
CA SER A 303 -23.38 17.20 5.41
C SER A 303 -23.54 17.78 6.82
N ASP A 304 -23.01 17.11 7.84
CA ASP A 304 -23.01 17.63 9.21
C ASP A 304 -21.90 18.67 9.43
N TYR A 305 -20.70 18.46 8.86
CA TYR A 305 -19.57 19.36 9.02
C TYR A 305 -19.90 20.78 8.56
N VAL A 306 -20.54 20.92 7.39
CA VAL A 306 -20.82 22.22 6.79
C VAL A 306 -21.92 23.03 7.49
N LYS A 307 -22.63 22.42 8.45
CA LYS A 307 -23.61 23.14 9.30
C LYS A 307 -22.93 24.08 10.28
N GLU A 308 -21.70 23.74 10.68
CA GLU A 308 -20.97 24.43 11.75
C GLU A 308 -19.63 24.99 11.28
N HIS A 309 -19.10 24.51 10.14
CA HIS A 309 -17.75 24.82 9.68
C HIS A 309 -17.70 25.12 8.18
N SER A 310 -16.73 25.94 7.76
CA SER A 310 -16.38 26.10 6.35
C SER A 310 -15.40 25.03 5.89
N LEU A 311 -15.51 24.61 4.64
CA LEU A 311 -14.58 23.68 4.00
C LEU A 311 -13.29 24.40 3.58
N PRO A 312 -12.12 23.75 3.67
CA PRO A 312 -10.89 24.26 3.08
C PRO A 312 -11.02 24.50 1.57
N ASN A 313 -10.31 25.50 1.05
CA ASN A 313 -10.41 25.88 -0.37
C ASN A 313 -9.94 24.79 -1.33
N ASP A 314 -9.11 23.86 -0.86
CA ASP A 314 -8.58 22.72 -1.60
C ASP A 314 -9.33 21.40 -1.30
N PHE A 315 -10.50 21.46 -0.64
CA PHE A 315 -11.22 20.26 -0.20
C PHE A 315 -11.63 19.34 -1.35
N PHE A 316 -12.12 19.90 -2.46
CA PHE A 316 -12.54 19.09 -3.62
C PHE A 316 -11.34 18.58 -4.41
N GLU A 317 -10.24 19.33 -4.45
CA GLU A 317 -8.96 18.88 -5.00
C GLU A 317 -8.43 17.66 -4.22
N ARG A 318 -8.61 17.64 -2.89
CA ARG A 318 -8.29 16.47 -2.06
C ARG A 318 -9.20 15.28 -2.37
N ILE A 319 -10.51 15.50 -2.49
CA ILE A 319 -11.47 14.45 -2.93
C ILE A 319 -11.03 13.83 -4.27
N GLU A 320 -10.76 14.67 -5.28
CA GLU A 320 -10.31 14.21 -6.59
C GLU A 320 -9.00 13.43 -6.50
N LYS A 321 -8.06 13.87 -5.65
CA LYS A 321 -6.78 13.18 -5.46
C LYS A 321 -7.00 11.77 -4.90
N ILE A 322 -7.92 11.60 -3.95
CA ILE A 322 -8.27 10.28 -3.40
C ILE A 322 -8.88 9.39 -4.49
N VAL A 323 -9.84 9.91 -5.25
CA VAL A 323 -10.49 9.16 -6.34
C VAL A 323 -9.50 8.78 -7.45
N LYS A 324 -8.61 9.70 -7.85
CA LYS A 324 -7.53 9.43 -8.81
C LYS A 324 -6.61 8.30 -8.31
N LYS A 325 -6.26 8.28 -7.02
CA LYS A 325 -5.48 7.18 -6.41
C LYS A 325 -6.24 5.85 -6.45
N LEU A 326 -7.57 5.84 -6.26
CA LEU A 326 -8.39 4.64 -6.44
C LEU A 326 -8.40 4.18 -7.90
N HIS A 327 -8.63 5.09 -8.84
CA HIS A 327 -8.69 4.80 -10.27
C HIS A 327 -7.36 4.29 -10.82
N ALA A 328 -6.23 4.83 -10.36
CA ALA A 328 -4.88 4.36 -10.70
C ALA A 328 -4.64 2.91 -10.26
N ARG A 329 -5.36 2.43 -9.23
CA ARG A 329 -5.35 1.02 -8.80
C ARG A 329 -6.36 0.17 -9.58
N GLY A 330 -7.02 0.72 -10.60
CA GLY A 330 -8.10 0.06 -11.34
C GLY A 330 -9.33 -0.16 -10.47
N MET A 331 -9.62 0.75 -9.54
CA MET A 331 -10.81 0.72 -8.69
C MET A 331 -11.78 1.84 -9.06
N ALA A 332 -13.02 1.72 -8.60
CA ALA A 332 -14.02 2.78 -8.56
C ALA A 332 -14.85 2.61 -7.28
N HIS A 333 -15.18 3.70 -6.60
CA HIS A 333 -15.92 3.68 -5.33
C HIS A 333 -17.39 3.33 -5.55
N ARG A 334 -18.00 3.90 -6.60
CA ARG A 334 -19.40 3.68 -7.05
C ARG A 334 -20.50 4.09 -6.07
N ASP A 335 -20.14 4.62 -4.92
CA ASP A 335 -21.09 5.13 -3.91
C ASP A 335 -20.57 6.43 -3.26
N ILE A 336 -20.06 7.34 -4.10
CA ILE A 336 -19.59 8.65 -3.64
C ILE A 336 -20.81 9.53 -3.36
N GLN A 337 -21.09 9.74 -2.08
CA GLN A 337 -22.15 10.62 -1.59
C GLN A 337 -21.70 11.27 -0.27
N ASP A 338 -22.35 12.36 0.13
CA ASP A 338 -22.01 13.13 1.32
C ASP A 338 -22.07 12.32 2.62
N ALA A 339 -23.01 11.39 2.73
CA ALA A 339 -23.12 10.45 3.86
C ALA A 339 -21.90 9.51 3.99
N ASN A 340 -21.19 9.26 2.88
CA ASN A 340 -19.99 8.41 2.82
C ASN A 340 -18.69 9.24 2.83
N VAL A 341 -18.77 10.55 3.05
CA VAL A 341 -17.60 11.42 3.22
C VAL A 341 -17.57 11.92 4.65
N MET A 342 -16.53 11.57 5.41
CA MET A 342 -16.25 12.22 6.70
C MET A 342 -15.23 13.33 6.54
N VAL A 343 -15.28 14.31 7.44
CA VAL A 343 -14.32 15.43 7.47
C VAL A 343 -13.53 15.39 8.77
N VAL A 344 -12.23 15.16 8.69
CA VAL A 344 -11.31 15.11 9.84
C VAL A 344 -10.26 16.18 9.67
N GLY A 345 -10.26 17.20 10.54
CA GLY A 345 -9.33 18.34 10.42
C GLY A 345 -9.38 19.04 9.06
N GLY A 346 -10.57 19.08 8.42
CA GLY A 346 -10.75 19.61 7.06
C GLY A 346 -10.26 18.70 5.94
N TYR A 347 -9.89 17.45 6.22
CA TYR A 347 -9.48 16.47 5.21
C TYR A 347 -10.61 15.44 4.95
N PRO A 348 -10.92 15.11 3.69
CA PRO A 348 -11.97 14.14 3.35
C PRO A 348 -11.54 12.69 3.58
N TYR A 349 -12.45 11.88 4.13
CA TYR A 349 -12.31 10.44 4.26
C TYR A 349 -13.51 9.73 3.62
N PHE A 350 -13.26 8.80 2.69
CA PHE A 350 -14.32 7.98 2.11
C PHE A 350 -14.61 6.75 2.96
N LEU A 351 -15.89 6.53 3.23
CA LEU A 351 -16.42 5.36 3.91
C LEU A 351 -17.18 4.45 2.94
N ASP A 352 -17.45 3.24 3.40
CA ASP A 352 -18.28 2.23 2.76
C ASP A 352 -17.84 1.80 1.34
N PHE A 353 -17.03 0.74 1.31
CA PHE A 353 -16.52 0.14 0.07
C PHE A 353 -17.35 -1.08 -0.37
N SER A 354 -18.59 -1.22 0.14
CA SER A 354 -19.44 -2.37 -0.17
C SER A 354 -19.86 -2.44 -1.64
N LEU A 355 -20.07 -1.30 -2.30
CA LEU A 355 -20.43 -1.21 -3.73
C LEU A 355 -19.23 -0.98 -4.66
N ALA A 356 -18.05 -0.75 -4.10
CA ALA A 356 -16.84 -0.46 -4.86
C ALA A 356 -16.46 -1.63 -5.78
N SER A 357 -15.87 -1.28 -6.93
CA SER A 357 -15.38 -2.24 -7.91
C SER A 357 -13.87 -2.38 -7.80
N PRO A 358 -13.32 -3.57 -7.50
CA PRO A 358 -11.88 -3.79 -7.47
C PRO A 358 -11.27 -3.93 -8.86
N LYS A 359 -12.07 -3.97 -9.93
CA LYS A 359 -11.63 -4.01 -11.33
C LYS A 359 -12.55 -3.11 -12.14
N ALA A 360 -12.42 -1.80 -11.91
CA ALA A 360 -13.33 -0.83 -12.46
C ALA A 360 -13.16 -0.69 -13.97
N THR A 361 -14.30 -0.63 -14.67
CA THR A 361 -14.32 -0.23 -16.08
C THR A 361 -14.13 1.30 -16.19
N PRO A 362 -13.73 1.81 -17.37
CA PRO A 362 -13.69 3.26 -17.59
C PRO A 362 -15.03 3.96 -17.32
N ALA A 363 -16.16 3.29 -17.59
CA ALA A 363 -17.49 3.83 -17.29
C ALA A 363 -17.72 4.01 -15.78
N GLN A 364 -17.33 3.02 -14.96
CA GLN A 364 -17.42 3.09 -13.50
C GLN A 364 -16.48 4.16 -12.91
N GLN A 365 -15.30 4.37 -13.51
CA GLN A 365 -14.43 5.48 -13.10
C GLN A 365 -15.04 6.84 -13.46
N ARG A 366 -15.64 6.97 -14.64
CA ARG A 366 -16.39 8.19 -15.01
C ARG A 366 -17.58 8.43 -14.08
N PHE A 367 -18.26 7.38 -13.63
CA PHE A 367 -19.36 7.47 -12.66
C PHE A 367 -18.91 8.18 -11.37
N ASP A 368 -17.78 7.77 -10.77
CA ASP A 368 -17.22 8.45 -9.59
C ASP A 368 -16.98 9.94 -9.84
N LEU A 369 -16.43 10.30 -11.01
CA LEU A 369 -16.15 11.71 -11.34
C LEU A 369 -17.44 12.53 -11.49
N ILE A 370 -18.50 11.96 -12.05
CA ILE A 370 -19.81 12.62 -12.14
C ILE A 370 -20.35 12.93 -10.73
N PHE A 371 -20.19 12.01 -9.78
CA PHE A 371 -20.60 12.25 -8.38
C PHE A 371 -19.74 13.29 -7.66
N ILE A 372 -18.45 13.40 -7.98
CA ILE A 372 -17.61 14.49 -7.46
C ILE A 372 -18.16 15.85 -7.94
N GLU A 373 -18.56 15.97 -9.20
CA GLU A 373 -19.18 17.20 -9.71
C GLU A 373 -20.52 17.50 -9.02
N ALA A 374 -21.33 16.48 -8.73
CA ALA A 374 -22.53 16.65 -7.92
C ALA A 374 -22.22 17.18 -6.51
N LEU A 375 -21.22 16.61 -5.84
CA LEU A 375 -20.77 17.08 -4.52
C LEU A 375 -20.27 18.53 -4.58
N LYS A 376 -19.49 18.91 -5.60
CA LYS A 376 -19.06 20.30 -5.79
C LYS A 376 -20.25 21.25 -5.92
N LEU A 377 -21.23 20.93 -6.77
CA LEU A 377 -22.44 21.74 -6.95
C LEU A 377 -23.24 21.91 -5.66
N GLN A 378 -23.24 20.89 -4.80
CA GLN A 378 -23.92 20.92 -3.52
C GLN A 378 -23.14 21.70 -2.44
N TYR A 379 -21.82 21.54 -2.40
CA TYR A 379 -21.03 21.94 -1.23
C TYR A 379 -19.98 23.03 -1.47
N MET A 380 -19.71 23.46 -2.72
CA MET A 380 -18.63 24.43 -2.96
C MET A 380 -18.89 25.80 -2.32
N MET A 381 -20.15 26.19 -2.13
CA MET A 381 -20.52 27.44 -1.44
C MET A 381 -20.07 27.50 0.03
N TYR A 382 -19.71 26.35 0.62
CA TYR A 382 -19.17 26.29 1.99
C TYR A 382 -17.65 26.46 2.03
N THR A 383 -16.99 26.70 0.89
CA THR A 383 -15.56 27.06 0.85
C THR A 383 -15.39 28.58 0.82
N SER A 384 -14.34 29.12 1.45
CA SER A 384 -14.06 30.56 1.40
C SER A 384 -13.74 31.08 -0.02
N ARG A 385 -13.36 30.16 -0.92
CA ARG A 385 -13.06 30.42 -2.34
C ARG A 385 -14.26 30.94 -3.14
N TYR A 386 -15.48 30.62 -2.73
CA TYR A 386 -16.70 31.05 -3.41
C TYR A 386 -17.56 31.92 -2.49
N SER A 387 -16.90 32.84 -1.77
CA SER A 387 -17.52 33.71 -0.78
C SER A 387 -18.51 34.72 -1.37
N ASN A 388 -18.41 35.02 -2.68
CA ASN A 388 -19.43 35.79 -3.39
C ASN A 388 -20.27 34.92 -4.34
N ARG A 389 -21.55 35.31 -4.47
CA ARG A 389 -22.54 34.57 -5.28
C ARG A 389 -22.17 34.50 -6.75
N GLN A 390 -21.48 35.51 -7.30
CA GLN A 390 -21.12 35.55 -8.72
C GLN A 390 -20.06 34.50 -9.07
N GLU A 391 -19.02 34.36 -8.25
CA GLU A 391 -17.98 33.33 -8.38
C GLU A 391 -18.56 31.93 -8.26
N TYR A 392 -19.44 31.71 -7.28
CA TYR A 392 -20.19 30.46 -7.14
C TYR A 392 -20.98 30.13 -8.42
N LEU A 393 -21.76 31.09 -8.93
CA LEU A 393 -22.57 30.88 -10.13
C LEU A 393 -21.72 30.66 -11.38
N ALA A 394 -20.57 31.34 -11.50
CA ALA A 394 -19.63 31.13 -12.60
C ALA A 394 -19.02 29.72 -12.56
N ALA A 395 -18.61 29.25 -11.38
CA ALA A 395 -18.09 27.90 -11.19
C ALA A 395 -19.16 26.83 -11.43
N ALA A 396 -20.38 27.03 -10.92
CA ALA A 396 -21.51 26.15 -11.15
C ALA A 396 -21.86 26.06 -12.64
N LYS A 397 -21.90 27.19 -13.34
CA LYS A 397 -22.15 27.23 -14.80
C LYS A 397 -21.11 26.42 -15.57
N LYS A 398 -19.83 26.52 -15.19
CA LYS A 398 -18.76 25.73 -15.82
C LYS A 398 -19.00 24.24 -15.63
N ILE A 399 -19.25 23.80 -14.40
CA ILE A 399 -19.51 22.38 -14.09
C ILE A 399 -20.75 21.86 -14.85
N LEU A 400 -21.82 22.64 -14.89
CA LEU A 400 -23.06 22.27 -15.59
C LEU A 400 -22.88 22.23 -17.11
N GLY A 401 -22.05 23.13 -17.66
CA GLY A 401 -21.63 23.08 -19.06
C GLY A 401 -20.85 21.80 -19.38
N ASP A 402 -19.86 21.45 -18.56
CA ASP A 402 -19.04 20.24 -18.71
C ASP A 402 -19.90 18.96 -18.60
N LEU A 403 -20.85 18.94 -17.66
CA LEU A 403 -21.82 17.85 -17.52
C LEU A 403 -22.77 17.75 -18.72
N SER A 404 -23.24 18.88 -19.25
CA SER A 404 -24.12 18.91 -20.42
C SER A 404 -23.42 18.39 -21.67
N GLU A 405 -22.15 18.74 -21.87
CA GLU A 405 -21.34 18.21 -22.98
C GLU A 405 -21.06 16.71 -22.80
N ARG A 406 -20.77 16.29 -21.56
CA ARG A 406 -20.63 14.87 -21.24
C ARG A 406 -21.92 14.09 -21.49
N PHE A 407 -23.09 14.65 -21.17
CA PHE A 407 -24.38 14.00 -21.43
C PHE A 407 -24.60 13.67 -22.92
N ARG A 408 -24.12 14.55 -23.82
CA ARG A 408 -24.22 14.35 -25.27
C ARG A 408 -23.32 13.22 -25.76
N THR A 409 -22.12 13.11 -25.18
CA THR A 409 -21.07 12.18 -25.63
C THR A 409 -21.03 10.86 -24.84
N GLU A 410 -21.63 10.79 -23.65
CA GLU A 410 -21.63 9.59 -22.82
C GLU A 410 -22.49 8.48 -23.45
N THR A 411 -21.88 7.30 -23.56
CA THR A 411 -22.49 6.10 -24.13
C THR A 411 -23.02 5.16 -23.05
N ASP A 412 -22.49 5.25 -21.84
CA ASP A 412 -22.97 4.46 -20.71
C ASP A 412 -24.34 4.99 -20.21
N ARG A 413 -25.34 4.11 -20.16
CA ARG A 413 -26.72 4.46 -19.82
C ARG A 413 -26.85 4.96 -18.38
N GLU A 414 -26.14 4.35 -17.44
CA GLU A 414 -26.21 4.68 -16.02
C GLU A 414 -25.58 6.06 -15.76
N ASN A 415 -24.40 6.32 -16.35
CA ASN A 415 -23.78 7.65 -16.31
C ASN A 415 -24.69 8.71 -16.93
N LYS A 416 -25.29 8.42 -18.10
CA LYS A 416 -26.17 9.37 -18.80
C LYS A 416 -27.42 9.71 -17.97
N GLN A 417 -28.04 8.72 -17.35
CA GLN A 417 -29.18 8.92 -16.44
C GLN A 417 -28.78 9.75 -15.21
N THR A 418 -27.62 9.45 -14.62
CA THR A 418 -27.09 10.18 -13.46
C THR A 418 -26.85 11.65 -13.79
N ILE A 419 -26.20 11.94 -14.92
CA ILE A 419 -25.97 13.31 -15.38
C ILE A 419 -27.31 14.04 -15.58
N GLN A 420 -28.29 13.38 -16.20
CA GLN A 420 -29.61 13.97 -16.41
C GLN A 420 -30.31 14.35 -15.08
N ILE A 421 -30.20 13.50 -14.06
CA ILE A 421 -30.73 13.76 -12.72
C ILE A 421 -30.05 14.99 -12.12
N ILE A 422 -28.71 15.06 -12.18
CA ILE A 422 -27.94 16.19 -11.64
C ILE A 422 -28.33 17.50 -12.34
N LEU A 423 -28.42 17.50 -13.68
CA LEU A 423 -28.84 18.68 -14.45
C LEU A 423 -30.26 19.13 -14.09
N ASN A 424 -31.18 18.18 -13.87
CA ASN A 424 -32.56 18.49 -13.47
C ASN A 424 -32.62 19.10 -12.05
N GLU A 425 -31.87 18.53 -11.10
CA GLU A 425 -31.77 19.07 -9.74
C GLU A 425 -31.13 20.46 -9.72
N ALA A 426 -30.09 20.69 -10.53
CA ALA A 426 -29.49 22.01 -10.69
C ALA A 426 -30.49 23.04 -11.23
N ARG A 427 -31.32 22.65 -12.21
CA ARG A 427 -32.40 23.51 -12.74
C ARG A 427 -33.43 23.85 -11.68
N LYS A 428 -33.87 22.87 -10.87
CA LYS A 428 -34.81 23.09 -9.77
C LYS A 428 -34.27 24.07 -8.72
N ARG A 429 -32.95 24.07 -8.50
CA ARG A 429 -32.25 25.00 -7.60
C ARG A 429 -32.01 26.39 -8.21
N GLY A 430 -32.38 26.61 -9.47
CA GLY A 430 -32.17 27.88 -10.17
C GLY A 430 -30.70 28.14 -10.55
N LEU A 431 -29.90 27.08 -10.73
CA LEU A 431 -28.51 27.22 -11.19
C LEU A 431 -28.46 27.46 -12.71
N PRO A 432 -27.46 28.23 -13.20
CA PRO A 432 -27.30 28.54 -14.61
C PRO A 432 -26.83 27.29 -15.37
N ILE A 433 -27.65 26.79 -16.29
CA ILE A 433 -27.33 25.67 -17.20
C ILE A 433 -26.96 26.21 -18.56
#